data_AF-X1HR09-F1
#
_entry.id   AF-X1HR09-F1
#
_cell.length_a   1.000
_cell.length_b   1.000
_cell.length_c   1.000
_cell.angle_alpha   90.00
_cell.angle_beta   90.00
_cell.angle_gamma   90.00
#
_symmetry.space_group_name_H-M   'P 1'
#
loop_
_entity.id
_entity.type
_entity.pdbx_description
1 polymer ?
#
loop_
_entity_poly.entity_id
_entity_poly.type
_entity_poly.pdbx_seq_one_letter_code
_entity_poly.pdbx_strand_id
1 'polypeptide(L)'
;MISKRLAPFGINIFSEMTRFAEEQGAINLSQGFPDFDGPSELLENAVRALRSGHNQYARSMGYQGLVEAVSEKVQQHYKLHYDPYSEVVICSGATEGMASTFLGLLNPGDEVIFFEPYYDSYPAFAALAGA
;
A
#
# COMPACT_ATOMS: atom_id res chain seq x y z
N MET A 1 -15.88 -8.47 -20.05
CA MET A 1 -14.58 -9.09 -20.41
C MET A 1 -13.52 -8.57 -19.47
N ILE A 2 -12.66 -9.45 -18.94
CA ILE A 2 -11.54 -9.10 -18.05
C ILE A 2 -10.22 -9.34 -18.82
N SER A 3 -9.15 -8.62 -18.49
CA SER A 3 -7.82 -8.84 -19.05
C SER A 3 -7.34 -10.27 -18.81
N LYS A 4 -6.76 -10.91 -19.84
CA LYS A 4 -6.21 -12.28 -19.73
C LYS A 4 -5.15 -12.42 -18.65
N ARG A 5 -4.34 -11.37 -18.43
CA ARG A 5 -3.25 -11.36 -17.44
C ARG A 5 -3.76 -11.42 -16.00
N LEU A 6 -4.96 -10.88 -15.76
CA LEU A 6 -5.55 -10.82 -14.42
C LEU A 6 -6.63 -11.88 -14.18
N ALA A 7 -7.05 -12.60 -15.23
CA ALA A 7 -8.06 -13.64 -15.12
C ALA A 7 -7.77 -14.71 -14.04
N PRO A 8 -6.50 -15.10 -13.76
CA PRO A 8 -6.20 -16.07 -12.71
C PRO A 8 -6.39 -15.56 -11.26
N PHE A 9 -6.41 -14.24 -11.04
CA PHE A 9 -6.31 -13.66 -9.68
C PHE A 9 -7.66 -13.42 -8.98
N GLY A 10 -8.77 -13.64 -9.66
CA GLY A 10 -10.11 -13.83 -9.09
C GLY A 10 -10.50 -12.98 -7.86
N ILE A 11 -11.31 -13.57 -6.99
CA ILE A 11 -11.58 -13.04 -5.66
C ILE A 11 -10.59 -13.69 -4.70
N ASN A 12 -9.99 -12.91 -3.81
CA ASN A 12 -9.06 -13.46 -2.83
C ASN A 12 -9.79 -14.14 -1.66
N ILE A 13 -9.10 -15.09 -1.02
CA ILE A 13 -9.64 -15.86 0.11
C ILE A 13 -10.02 -14.96 1.30
N PHE A 14 -9.33 -13.83 1.49
CA PHE A 14 -9.63 -12.88 2.56
C PHE A 14 -11.02 -12.27 2.42
N SER A 15 -11.41 -11.94 1.19
CA SER A 15 -12.74 -11.39 0.88
C SER A 15 -13.83 -12.46 1.07
N GLU A 16 -13.58 -13.68 0.61
CA GLU A 16 -14.52 -14.80 0.78
C GLU A 16 -14.71 -15.16 2.26
N MET A 17 -13.62 -15.30 3.00
CA MET A 17 -13.64 -15.67 4.41
C MET A 17 -14.24 -14.57 5.27
N THR A 18 -13.98 -13.30 4.94
CA THR A 18 -14.62 -12.17 5.65
C THR A 18 -16.12 -12.18 5.47
N ARG A 19 -16.60 -12.27 4.22
CA ARG A 19 -18.05 -12.36 3.95
C ARG A 19 -18.67 -13.57 4.65
N PHE A 20 -18.03 -14.73 4.57
CA PHE A 20 -18.57 -15.94 5.20
C PHE A 20 -18.60 -15.84 6.74
N ALA A 21 -17.58 -15.26 7.36
CA ALA A 21 -17.57 -15.02 8.80
C ALA A 21 -18.72 -14.11 9.23
N GLU A 22 -18.98 -13.03 8.49
CA GLU A 22 -20.12 -12.12 8.73
C GLU A 22 -21.46 -12.85 8.59
N GLU A 23 -21.65 -13.62 7.51
CA GLU A 23 -22.87 -14.40 7.27
C GLU A 23 -23.14 -15.43 8.38
N GLN A 24 -22.10 -16.01 8.97
CA GLN A 24 -22.21 -16.99 10.07
C GLN A 24 -22.22 -16.34 11.47
N GLY A 25 -22.04 -15.03 11.58
CA GLY A 25 -21.84 -14.36 12.88
C GLY A 25 -20.59 -14.86 13.62
N ALA A 26 -19.57 -15.32 12.89
CA ALA A 26 -18.34 -15.85 13.45
C ALA A 26 -17.34 -14.73 13.78
N ILE A 27 -16.49 -14.96 14.78
CA ILE A 27 -15.34 -14.09 15.05
C ILE A 27 -14.33 -14.28 13.92
N ASN A 28 -14.01 -13.19 13.23
CA ASN A 28 -13.08 -13.22 12.11
C ASN A 28 -11.65 -12.91 12.56
N LEU A 29 -10.82 -13.96 12.73
CA LEU A 29 -9.40 -13.84 13.07
C LEU A 29 -8.48 -13.80 11.85
N SER A 30 -9.04 -13.68 10.64
CA SER A 30 -8.27 -13.67 9.39
C SER A 30 -8.01 -12.26 8.83
N GLN A 31 -8.63 -11.23 9.41
CA GLN A 31 -8.47 -9.85 8.95
C GLN A 31 -7.06 -9.34 9.22
N GLY A 32 -6.45 -8.71 8.22
CA GLY A 32 -5.11 -8.12 8.29
C GLY A 32 -5.07 -6.70 8.84
N PHE A 33 -6.16 -6.21 9.44
CA PHE A 33 -6.26 -4.87 10.01
C PHE A 33 -6.72 -4.95 11.48
N PRO A 34 -6.32 -3.98 12.33
CA PRO A 34 -6.72 -3.95 13.74
C PRO A 34 -8.21 -3.61 13.90
N ASP A 35 -8.82 -4.13 14.96
CA ASP A 35 -10.20 -3.84 15.38
C ASP A 35 -10.32 -2.62 16.30
N PHE A 36 -9.23 -1.87 16.47
CA PHE A 36 -9.15 -0.65 17.27
C PHE A 36 -8.65 0.53 16.42
N ASP A 37 -9.04 1.74 16.83
CA ASP A 37 -8.61 2.97 16.19
C ASP A 37 -7.14 3.31 16.47
N GLY A 38 -6.56 4.13 15.58
CA GLY A 38 -5.25 4.73 15.81
C GLY A 38 -5.25 5.77 16.95
N PRO A 39 -4.07 6.39 17.22
CA PRO A 39 -3.96 7.44 18.24
C PRO A 39 -4.94 8.60 18.01
N SER A 40 -5.65 9.03 19.05
CA SER A 40 -6.67 10.10 18.94
C SER A 40 -6.09 11.42 18.41
N GLU A 41 -4.85 11.75 18.81
CA GLU A 41 -4.13 12.92 18.32
C GLU A 41 -3.94 12.89 16.78
N LEU A 42 -3.76 11.71 16.19
CA LEU A 42 -3.66 11.57 14.74
C LEU A 42 -4.99 11.90 14.05
N LEU A 43 -6.11 11.41 14.61
CA LEU A 43 -7.44 11.73 14.09
C LEU A 43 -7.72 13.23 14.18
N GLU A 44 -7.39 13.87 15.31
CA GLU A 44 -7.57 15.31 15.50
C GLU A 44 -6.75 16.14 14.51
N ASN A 45 -5.50 15.75 14.26
CA ASN A 45 -4.64 16.41 13.29
C ASN A 45 -5.17 16.25 11.85
N ALA A 46 -5.69 15.06 11.49
CA ALA A 46 -6.33 14.84 10.20
C ALA A 46 -7.57 15.74 10.02
N VAL A 47 -8.44 15.83 11.04
CA VAL A 47 -9.61 16.71 11.02
C VAL A 47 -9.20 18.18 10.85
N ARG A 48 -8.15 18.61 11.55
CA ARG A 48 -7.62 19.97 11.43
C ARG A 48 -7.10 20.24 10.01
N ALA A 49 -6.36 19.30 9.42
CA ALA A 49 -5.84 19.42 8.07
C ALA A 49 -6.98 19.61 7.05
N LEU A 50 -8.04 18.79 7.13
CA LEU A 50 -9.22 18.90 6.27
C LEU A 50 -9.91 20.28 6.36
N ARG A 51 -10.02 20.83 7.58
CA ARG A 51 -10.63 22.14 7.83
C ARG A 51 -9.75 23.33 7.42
N SER A 52 -8.44 23.13 7.33
CA SER A 52 -7.47 24.20 7.02
C SER A 52 -7.41 24.60 5.54
N GLY A 53 -8.19 23.96 4.67
CA GLY A 53 -8.32 24.33 3.26
C GLY A 53 -7.28 23.71 2.32
N HIS A 54 -6.40 22.83 2.82
CA HIS A 54 -5.40 22.10 2.03
C HIS A 54 -6.00 20.89 1.29
N ASN A 55 -7.06 21.12 0.50
CA ASN A 55 -7.85 20.06 -0.15
C ASN A 55 -7.55 19.91 -1.65
N GLN A 56 -6.43 20.48 -2.13
CA GLN A 56 -5.98 20.39 -3.52
C GLN A 56 -4.79 19.43 -3.65
N TYR A 57 -4.40 19.13 -4.88
CA TYR A 57 -3.26 18.25 -5.14
C TYR A 57 -1.99 18.72 -4.44
N ALA A 58 -1.31 17.77 -3.80
CA ALA A 58 0.06 17.95 -3.36
C ALA A 58 1.03 17.92 -4.57
N ARG A 59 2.32 18.15 -4.30
CA ARG A 59 3.39 17.83 -5.26
C ARG A 59 3.30 16.35 -5.66
N SER A 60 3.68 16.04 -6.90
CA SER A 60 3.62 14.69 -7.47
C SER A 60 4.25 13.60 -6.59
N MET A 61 5.40 13.88 -5.97
CA MET A 61 6.13 12.94 -5.11
C MET A 61 5.62 12.92 -3.66
N GLY A 62 4.64 13.76 -3.31
CA GLY A 62 4.09 13.90 -1.98
C GLY A 62 4.32 15.28 -1.35
N TYR A 63 3.52 15.57 -0.32
CA TYR A 63 3.59 16.79 0.48
C TYR A 63 4.97 16.94 1.15
N GLN A 64 5.52 18.15 1.14
CA GLN A 64 6.88 18.44 1.62
C GLN A 64 7.13 17.92 3.04
N GLY A 65 6.29 18.31 4.00
CA GLY A 65 6.48 17.90 5.40
C GLY A 65 6.38 16.38 5.61
N LEU A 66 5.69 15.67 4.73
CA LEU A 66 5.56 14.22 4.84
C LEU A 66 6.81 13.50 4.29
N VAL A 67 7.38 13.94 3.17
CA VAL A 67 8.61 13.33 2.64
C VAL A 67 9.81 13.58 3.57
N GLU A 68 9.89 14.77 4.18
CA GLU A 68 10.90 15.10 5.19
C GLU A 68 10.76 14.21 6.42
N ALA A 69 9.54 14.09 6.97
CA ALA A 69 9.26 13.26 8.13
C ALA A 69 9.56 11.76 7.89
N VAL A 70 9.30 11.25 6.68
CA VAL A 70 9.65 9.87 6.31
C VAL A 70 11.17 9.67 6.28
N SER A 71 11.91 10.59 5.65
CA SER A 71 13.38 10.54 5.62
C SER A 71 13.97 10.57 7.03
N GLU A 72 13.50 11.48 7.88
CA GLU A 72 13.92 11.58 9.29
C GLU A 72 13.62 10.31 10.07
N LYS A 73 12.41 9.75 9.93
CA LYS A 73 12.02 8.51 10.62
C LYS A 73 12.96 7.36 10.23
N VAL A 74 13.24 7.21 8.93
CA VAL A 74 14.09 6.14 8.41
C VAL A 74 15.53 6.30 8.93
N GLN A 75 16.06 7.53 8.93
CA GLN A 75 17.37 7.80 9.50
C GLN A 75 17.42 7.49 11.00
N GLN A 76 16.41 7.87 11.77
CA GLN A 76 16.39 7.62 13.21
C GLN A 76 16.36 6.13 13.55
N HIS A 77 15.50 5.36 12.87
CA HIS A 77 15.27 3.94 13.18
C HIS A 77 16.28 3.00 12.54
N TYR A 78 16.67 3.27 11.28
CA TYR A 78 17.46 2.35 10.47
C TYR A 78 18.86 2.88 10.14
N LYS A 79 19.18 4.13 10.50
CA LYS A 79 20.47 4.79 10.19
C LYS A 79 20.76 4.88 8.68
N LEU A 80 19.70 4.94 7.88
CA LEU A 80 19.76 5.13 6.43
C LEU A 80 19.34 6.55 6.07
N HIS A 81 20.16 7.20 5.26
CA HIS A 81 19.92 8.56 4.79
C HIS A 81 19.32 8.53 3.38
N TYR A 82 18.17 9.19 3.21
CA TYR A 82 17.53 9.40 1.91
C TYR A 82 17.20 10.88 1.71
N ASP A 83 17.52 11.43 0.55
CA ASP A 83 17.11 12.78 0.20
C ASP A 83 15.58 12.83 0.02
N PRO A 84 14.85 13.65 0.81
CA PRO A 84 13.38 13.64 0.80
C PRO A 84 12.79 14.15 -0.52
N TYR A 85 13.57 14.83 -1.36
CA TYR A 85 13.07 15.45 -2.58
C TYR A 85 13.35 14.63 -3.84
N SER A 86 14.26 13.66 -3.78
CA SER A 86 14.66 12.80 -4.91
C SER A 86 14.59 11.30 -4.63
N GLU A 87 14.64 10.86 -3.37
CA GLU A 87 14.69 9.44 -3.00
C GLU A 87 13.47 8.97 -2.19
N VAL A 88 12.50 9.86 -1.95
CA VAL A 88 11.25 9.55 -1.24
C VAL A 88 10.04 9.87 -2.11
N VAL A 89 9.15 8.89 -2.25
CA VAL A 89 7.84 9.03 -2.89
C VAL A 89 6.74 8.59 -1.93
N ILE A 90 5.68 9.40 -1.80
CA ILE A 90 4.50 9.03 -1.03
C ILE A 90 3.48 8.37 -1.96
N CYS A 91 3.05 7.17 -1.57
CA CYS A 91 2.04 6.38 -2.27
C CYS A 91 0.74 6.26 -1.46
N SER A 92 -0.34 5.87 -2.13
CA SER A 92 -1.60 5.44 -1.56
C SER A 92 -1.45 4.07 -0.88
N GLY A 93 -0.77 4.08 0.27
CA GLY A 93 -0.41 2.89 1.01
C GLY A 93 0.67 2.04 0.33
N ALA A 94 1.08 0.97 1.02
CA ALA A 94 2.10 0.05 0.53
C ALA A 94 1.66 -0.67 -0.75
N THR A 95 0.37 -0.96 -0.90
CA THR A 95 -0.20 -1.66 -2.05
C THR A 95 0.04 -0.91 -3.37
N GLU A 96 -0.22 0.40 -3.41
CA GLU A 96 0.09 1.20 -4.60
C GLU A 96 1.60 1.34 -4.81
N GLY A 97 2.38 1.51 -3.72
CA GLY A 97 3.84 1.58 -3.81
C GLY A 97 4.43 0.34 -4.47
N MET A 98 3.96 -0.85 -4.09
CA MET A 98 4.36 -2.11 -4.71
C MET A 98 3.89 -2.19 -6.16
N ALA A 99 2.62 -1.93 -6.46
CA ALA A 99 2.12 -1.95 -7.84
C ALA A 99 2.91 -1.00 -8.77
N SER A 100 3.18 0.21 -8.31
CA SER A 100 3.95 1.24 -9.03
C SER A 100 5.40 0.80 -9.25
N THR A 101 6.01 0.15 -8.26
CA THR A 101 7.37 -0.39 -8.37
C THR A 101 7.44 -1.49 -9.43
N PHE A 102 6.51 -2.45 -9.43
CA PHE A 102 6.49 -3.53 -10.42
C PHE A 102 6.26 -2.98 -11.83
N LEU A 103 5.28 -2.09 -12.00
CA LEU A 103 4.98 -1.48 -13.29
C LEU A 103 6.07 -0.53 -13.80
N GLY A 104 6.78 0.13 -12.89
CA GLY A 104 7.82 1.10 -13.23
C GLY A 104 9.19 0.49 -13.52
N LEU A 105 9.46 -0.71 -13.00
CA LEU A 105 10.78 -1.34 -13.11
C LEU A 105 10.82 -2.57 -14.03
N LEU A 106 9.73 -3.33 -14.15
CA LEU A 106 9.71 -4.58 -14.90
C LEU A 106 9.27 -4.37 -16.36
N ASN A 107 9.86 -5.14 -17.25
CA ASN A 107 9.41 -5.28 -18.63
C ASN A 107 8.63 -6.59 -18.81
N PRO A 108 7.78 -6.68 -19.85
CA PRO A 108 7.14 -7.95 -20.19
C PRO A 108 8.16 -9.05 -20.48
N GLY A 109 8.01 -10.20 -19.80
CA GLY A 109 8.92 -11.34 -19.90
C GLY A 109 10.09 -11.34 -18.91
N ASP A 110 10.22 -10.31 -18.07
CA ASP A 110 11.16 -10.35 -16.93
C ASP A 110 10.71 -11.38 -15.89
N GLU A 111 11.65 -12.01 -15.18
CA GLU A 111 11.33 -12.95 -14.11
C GLU A 111 11.40 -12.25 -12.73
N VAL A 112 10.44 -12.56 -11.85
CA VAL A 112 10.39 -12.04 -10.47
C VAL A 112 10.47 -13.19 -9.47
N ILE A 113 11.39 -13.08 -8.51
CA ILE A 113 11.58 -14.08 -7.46
C ILE A 113 10.77 -13.70 -6.23
N PHE A 114 9.94 -14.62 -5.74
CA PHE A 114 9.23 -14.50 -4.47
C PHE A 114 9.70 -15.56 -3.47
N PHE A 115 9.78 -15.19 -2.19
CA PHE A 115 10.05 -16.13 -1.11
C PHE A 115 8.73 -16.57 -0.48
N GLU A 116 8.48 -17.87 -0.44
CA GLU A 116 7.26 -18.44 0.13
C GLU A 116 7.35 -18.61 1.67
N PRO A 117 6.26 -18.33 2.42
CA PRO A 117 4.99 -17.77 1.94
C PRO A 117 5.09 -16.26 1.65
N TYR A 118 4.45 -15.82 0.56
CA TYR A 118 4.45 -14.42 0.13
C TYR A 118 3.07 -13.76 0.30
N TYR A 119 3.04 -12.43 0.25
CA TYR A 119 1.80 -11.66 0.22
C TYR A 119 1.04 -11.88 -1.10
N ASP A 120 -0.27 -12.10 -1.01
CA ASP A 120 -1.12 -12.59 -2.11
C ASP A 120 -1.09 -11.73 -3.38
N SER A 121 -0.81 -10.44 -3.23
CA SER A 121 -0.85 -9.47 -4.32
C SER A 121 0.42 -9.46 -5.18
N TYR A 122 1.54 -10.05 -4.73
CA TYR A 122 2.81 -9.99 -5.49
C TYR A 122 2.70 -10.62 -6.88
N PRO A 123 2.14 -11.83 -7.05
CA PRO A 123 2.03 -12.43 -8.38
C PRO A 123 1.06 -11.66 -9.28
N ALA A 124 0.03 -11.02 -8.71
CA ALA A 124 -0.88 -10.17 -9.48
C ALA A 124 -0.18 -8.91 -10.01
N PHE A 125 0.73 -8.31 -9.23
CA PHE A 125 1.53 -7.18 -9.69
C PHE A 125 2.53 -7.57 -10.79
N ALA A 126 3.20 -8.71 -10.67
CA ALA A 126 4.08 -9.24 -11.73
C ALA A 126 3.30 -9.49 -13.02
N ALA A 127 2.16 -10.21 -12.92
CA ALA A 127 1.32 -10.49 -14.08
C ALA A 127 0.75 -9.21 -14.72
N LEU A 128 0.46 -8.17 -13.92
CA LEU A 128 0.05 -6.87 -14.43
C LEU A 128 1.15 -6.22 -15.28
N ALA A 129 2.40 -6.26 -14.82
CA ALA A 129 3.57 -5.82 -15.57
C ALA A 129 3.86 -6.72 -16.80
N GLY A 130 3.32 -7.94 -16.83
CA GLY A 130 3.57 -8.93 -17.88
C GLY A 130 4.90 -9.67 -17.69
N ALA A 131 5.44 -9.60 -16.47
CA ALA A 131 6.53 -10.42 -15.97
C ALA A 131 5.99 -11.79 -15.55
#